data_AF-A0AA39D4M9-F1
#
_entry.id   AF-A0AA39D4M9-F1
#
_cell.length_a   1.000
_cell.length_b   1.000
_cell.length_c   1.000
_cell.angle_alpha   90.00
_cell.angle_beta   90.00
_cell.angle_gamma   90.00
#
_symmetry.space_group_name_H-M   'P 1'
#
loop_
_entity.id
_entity.type
_entity.pdbx_description
1 polymer ?
#
loop_
_entity_poly.entity_id
_entity_poly.type
_entity_poly.pdbx_seq_one_letter_code
_entity_poly.pdbx_strand_id
1 'polypeptide(L)'
;MKGFVPKYPNDWALADWSSGCVRRTPLNCQHGDGFLKYSGIKLPDTRNSWFNVSMDLKECAAACLKNCSCTAYANSDISEGGSGCLLWFGDLIHIRDLTENGQELSIRLAASELGEDNLSVLAAISKLQFSWL
;
A
#
# COMPACT_ATOMS: atom_id res chain seq x y z
N MET A 1 -8.39 0.39 5.41
CA MET A 1 -7.15 0.49 4.61
C MET A 1 -7.25 1.71 3.70
N LYS A 2 -6.40 2.75 3.84
CA LYS A 2 -6.39 3.97 2.98
C LYS A 2 -6.26 3.57 1.49
N GLY A 3 -6.86 4.28 0.54
CA GLY A 3 -6.77 3.94 -0.90
C GLY A 3 -7.68 2.81 -1.40
N PHE A 4 -8.44 2.16 -0.51
CA PHE A 4 -9.36 1.07 -0.85
C PHE A 4 -10.80 1.38 -0.41
N VAL A 5 -11.77 0.75 -1.06
CA VAL A 5 -13.21 0.78 -0.72
C VAL A 5 -13.79 -0.63 -0.72
N PRO A 6 -14.85 -0.91 0.07
CA PRO A 6 -15.54 -2.20 0.04
C PRO A 6 -16.01 -2.52 -1.38
N LYS A 7 -15.82 -3.77 -1.82
CA LYS A 7 -16.30 -4.21 -3.14
C LYS A 7 -17.83 -4.12 -3.25
N TYR A 8 -18.51 -4.48 -2.16
CA TYR A 8 -19.97 -4.38 -2.02
C TYR A 8 -20.30 -3.62 -0.72
N PRO A 9 -20.62 -2.32 -0.80
CA PRO A 9 -20.91 -1.50 0.38
C PRO A 9 -22.12 -1.97 1.20
N ASN A 10 -23.12 -2.56 0.54
CA ASN A 10 -24.33 -3.05 1.21
C ASN A 10 -24.03 -4.27 2.10
N ASP A 11 -23.29 -5.25 1.57
CA ASP A 11 -22.84 -6.43 2.34
C ASP A 11 -21.95 -5.99 3.51
N TRP A 12 -21.07 -5.03 3.25
CA TRP A 12 -20.19 -4.46 4.27
C TRP A 12 -20.96 -3.82 5.43
N ALA A 13 -22.06 -3.10 5.13
CA ALA A 13 -22.93 -2.49 6.13
C ALA A 13 -23.67 -3.53 6.99
N LEU A 14 -23.83 -4.75 6.47
CA LEU A 14 -24.40 -5.91 7.19
C LEU A 14 -23.33 -6.78 7.87
N ALA A 15 -22.10 -6.26 7.99
CA ALA A 15 -20.93 -6.95 8.54
C ALA A 15 -20.47 -8.20 7.74
N ASP A 16 -20.87 -8.32 6.47
CA ASP A 16 -20.26 -9.28 5.54
C ASP A 16 -19.09 -8.63 4.79
N TRP A 17 -17.87 -9.01 5.21
CA TRP A 17 -16.62 -8.49 4.64
C TRP A 17 -15.92 -9.50 3.72
N SER A 18 -16.58 -10.62 3.39
CA SER A 18 -15.99 -11.75 2.66
C SER A 18 -15.50 -11.38 1.26
N SER A 19 -16.17 -10.44 0.61
CA SER A 19 -15.81 -9.93 -0.72
C SER A 19 -14.62 -8.98 -0.73
N GLY A 20 -14.14 -8.58 0.44
CA GLY A 20 -12.97 -7.72 0.59
C GLY A 20 -13.16 -6.31 0.01
N CYS A 21 -12.03 -5.73 -0.41
CA CYS A 21 -11.95 -4.35 -0.88
C CYS A 21 -11.31 -4.29 -2.27
N VAL A 22 -11.62 -3.23 -3.01
CA VAL A 22 -10.99 -2.88 -4.28
C VAL A 22 -10.29 -1.52 -4.15
N ARG A 23 -9.31 -1.27 -5.02
CA ARG A 23 -8.68 0.06 -5.09
C ARG A 23 -9.74 1.10 -5.43
N ARG A 24 -9.70 2.25 -4.73
CA ARG A 24 -10.60 3.37 -5.00
C ARG A 24 -10.34 3.97 -6.37
N THR A 25 -9.06 4.21 -6.66
CA THR A 25 -8.60 4.71 -7.96
C THR A 25 -7.83 3.61 -8.70
N PRO A 26 -8.16 3.31 -9.97
CA PRO A 26 -7.42 2.35 -10.79
C PRO A 26 -5.95 2.73 -10.93
N LEU A 27 -5.08 1.72 -11.03
CA LEU A 27 -3.65 1.93 -11.29
C LEU A 27 -3.42 2.48 -12.70
N ASN A 28 -2.40 3.31 -12.82
CA ASN A 28 -1.86 3.77 -14.09
C ASN A 28 -0.39 3.36 -14.17
N CYS A 29 -0.17 2.12 -14.61
CA CYS A 29 1.17 1.51 -14.64
C CYS A 29 2.21 2.35 -15.38
N GLN A 30 1.79 3.09 -16.41
CA GLN A 30 2.68 3.92 -17.22
C GLN A 30 2.91 5.32 -16.66
N HIS A 31 1.97 5.86 -15.89
CA HIS A 31 2.03 7.25 -15.43
C HIS A 31 1.69 7.37 -13.95
N GLY A 32 2.72 7.33 -13.11
CA GLY A 32 2.67 7.90 -11.77
C GLY A 32 2.13 7.00 -10.66
N ASP A 33 2.01 5.68 -10.85
CA ASP A 33 1.82 4.80 -9.69
C ASP A 33 2.96 4.98 -8.68
N GLY A 34 2.63 4.79 -7.41
CA GLY A 34 3.61 4.74 -6.34
C GLY A 34 3.14 3.82 -5.23
N PHE A 35 3.69 4.00 -4.04
CA PHE A 35 3.44 3.09 -2.93
C PHE A 35 3.04 3.82 -1.67
N LEU A 36 2.06 3.24 -0.97
CA LEU A 36 1.71 3.62 0.39
C LEU A 36 2.16 2.50 1.34
N LYS A 37 2.85 2.90 2.41
CA LYS A 37 3.34 1.98 3.44
C LYS A 37 2.26 1.69 4.47
N TYR A 38 2.08 0.41 4.79
CA TYR A 38 1.28 -0.09 5.89
C TYR A 38 2.21 -0.80 6.86
N SER A 39 2.28 -0.30 8.09
CA SER A 39 3.08 -0.88 9.16
C SER A 39 2.20 -1.66 10.11
N GLY A 40 2.80 -2.54 10.92
CA GLY A 40 2.05 -3.26 11.94
C GLY A 40 1.13 -4.33 11.36
N ILE A 41 1.45 -4.94 10.21
CA ILE A 41 0.56 -5.95 9.60
C ILE A 41 1.21 -7.33 9.50
N LYS A 42 0.38 -8.37 9.52
CA LYS A 42 0.75 -9.67 8.99
C LYS A 42 0.80 -9.57 7.47
N LEU A 43 1.92 -9.96 6.86
CA LEU A 43 2.06 -9.97 5.42
C LEU A 43 1.01 -10.88 4.74
N PRO A 44 0.60 -10.55 3.50
CA PRO A 44 -0.34 -11.36 2.73
C PRO A 44 0.20 -12.77 2.46
N ASP A 45 -0.70 -13.68 2.11
CA ASP A 45 -0.34 -15.00 1.60
C ASP A 45 0.62 -14.89 0.38
N THR A 46 1.59 -15.79 0.30
CA THR A 46 2.70 -15.74 -0.66
C THR A 46 2.51 -16.63 -1.89
N ARG A 47 1.31 -17.20 -2.13
CA ARG A 47 1.04 -18.05 -3.32
C ARG A 47 1.34 -17.35 -4.64
N ASN A 48 0.97 -16.08 -4.75
CA ASN A 48 1.21 -15.26 -5.95
C ASN A 48 2.32 -14.24 -5.67
N SER A 49 3.49 -14.73 -5.29
CA SER A 49 4.64 -13.89 -4.95
C SER A 49 5.94 -14.37 -5.57
N TRP A 50 6.93 -13.48 -5.61
CA TRP A 50 8.30 -13.78 -6.01
C TRP A 50 9.26 -13.07 -5.07
N PHE A 51 10.40 -13.69 -4.77
CA PHE A 51 11.38 -13.11 -3.85
C PHE A 51 12.79 -13.12 -4.42
N ASN A 52 13.60 -12.19 -3.92
CA ASN A 52 15.04 -12.12 -4.19
C ASN A 52 15.76 -11.54 -2.97
N VAL A 53 16.62 -12.35 -2.37
CA VAL A 53 17.36 -12.00 -1.15
C VAL A 53 18.49 -10.99 -1.39
N SER A 54 18.98 -10.87 -2.64
CA SER A 54 20.09 -9.99 -2.99
C SER A 54 19.64 -8.57 -3.31
N MET A 55 18.36 -8.37 -3.62
CA MET A 55 17.82 -7.05 -3.95
C MET A 55 17.57 -6.23 -2.69
N ASP A 56 17.89 -4.93 -2.76
CA ASP A 56 17.49 -3.99 -1.71
C ASP A 56 16.03 -3.52 -1.90
N LEU A 57 15.52 -2.80 -0.90
CA LEU A 57 14.13 -2.33 -0.89
C LEU A 57 13.83 -1.31 -2.01
N LYS A 58 14.83 -0.53 -2.46
CA LYS A 58 14.67 0.44 -3.55
C LYS A 58 14.59 -0.27 -4.89
N GLU A 59 15.45 -1.26 -5.10
CA GLU A 59 15.40 -2.14 -6.26
C GLU A 59 14.09 -2.92 -6.32
N CYS A 60 13.58 -3.35 -5.15
CA CYS A 60 12.29 -4.01 -5.02
C CYS A 60 11.13 -3.11 -5.49
N ALA A 61 11.11 -1.85 -5.04
CA ALA A 61 10.13 -0.86 -5.48
C ALA A 61 10.21 -0.61 -7.00
N ALA A 62 11.41 -0.46 -7.54
CA ALA A 62 11.63 -0.24 -8.97
C ALA A 62 11.21 -1.45 -9.82
N ALA A 63 11.52 -2.66 -9.38
CA ALA A 63 11.09 -3.90 -10.04
C ALA A 63 9.57 -4.03 -10.03
N CYS A 64 8.92 -3.70 -8.91
CA CYS A 64 7.47 -3.69 -8.83
C CYS A 64 6.84 -2.67 -9.78
N LEU A 65 7.33 -1.43 -9.85
CA LEU A 65 6.79 -0.42 -10.77
C LEU A 65 6.89 -0.84 -12.24
N LYS A 66 7.99 -1.48 -12.63
CA LYS A 66 8.21 -2.01 -13.99
C LYS A 66 7.26 -3.15 -14.36
N ASN A 67 6.70 -3.86 -13.38
CA ASN A 67 5.76 -4.95 -13.61
C ASN A 67 4.33 -4.50 -13.28
N CYS A 68 3.49 -4.29 -14.31
CA CYS A 68 2.12 -3.81 -14.12
C CYS A 68 1.22 -4.76 -13.32
N SER A 69 1.58 -6.04 -13.20
CA SER A 69 0.86 -7.01 -12.38
C SER A 69 1.28 -6.96 -10.91
N CYS A 70 2.37 -6.28 -10.57
CA CYS A 70 2.84 -6.16 -9.19
C CYS A 70 1.91 -5.23 -8.40
N THR A 71 1.48 -5.70 -7.23
CA THR A 71 0.50 -5.01 -6.38
C THR A 71 1.06 -4.56 -5.04
N ALA A 72 2.13 -5.18 -4.55
CA ALA A 72 2.82 -4.76 -3.33
C ALA A 72 4.26 -5.31 -3.26
N TYR A 73 5.05 -4.73 -2.37
CA TYR A 73 6.35 -5.28 -1.99
C TYR A 73 6.69 -5.09 -0.50
N ALA A 74 7.61 -5.90 0.00
CA ALA A 74 8.19 -5.79 1.34
C ALA A 74 9.62 -6.35 1.35
N ASN A 75 10.34 -6.16 2.46
CA ASN A 75 11.54 -6.95 2.74
C ASN A 75 11.15 -8.42 2.91
N SER A 76 11.93 -9.35 2.34
CA SER A 76 11.72 -10.79 2.54
C SER A 76 12.28 -11.27 3.88
N ASP A 77 13.33 -10.62 4.36
CA ASP A 77 13.92 -10.84 5.68
C ASP A 77 13.70 -9.59 6.55
N ILE A 78 13.17 -9.78 7.74
CA ILE A 78 12.85 -8.70 8.69
C ILE A 78 13.86 -8.59 9.84
N SER A 79 14.93 -9.40 9.83
CA SER A 79 16.03 -9.30 10.77
C SER A 79 16.88 -8.04 10.51
N GLU A 80 17.49 -7.49 11.58
CA GLU A 80 18.57 -6.50 11.54
C GLU A 80 18.45 -5.38 10.48
N GLY A 81 17.36 -4.60 10.51
CA GLY A 81 17.15 -3.47 9.59
C GLY A 81 16.47 -3.85 8.26
N GLY A 82 16.25 -5.15 8.04
CA GLY A 82 15.49 -5.72 6.94
C GLY A 82 16.30 -5.82 5.64
N SER A 83 16.13 -6.93 4.92
CA SER A 83 16.81 -7.16 3.65
C SER A 83 15.98 -8.00 2.66
N GLY A 84 16.47 -8.05 1.43
CA GLY A 84 15.83 -8.76 0.33
C GLY A 84 14.54 -8.10 -0.15
N CYS A 85 13.90 -8.75 -1.09
CA CYS A 85 12.72 -8.28 -1.79
C CYS A 85 11.69 -9.39 -1.86
N LEU A 86 10.44 -9.08 -1.51
CA LEU A 86 9.27 -9.92 -1.72
C LEU A 86 8.24 -9.10 -2.49
N LEU A 87 7.86 -9.57 -3.67
CA LEU A 87 6.86 -8.96 -4.55
C LEU A 87 5.58 -9.79 -4.55
N TRP A 88 4.43 -9.12 -4.49
CA TRP A 88 3.12 -9.76 -4.69
C TRP A 88 2.51 -9.37 -6.03
N PHE A 89 1.73 -10.29 -6.60
CA PHE A 89 1.00 -10.11 -7.84
C PHE A 89 -0.49 -10.40 -7.65
N GLY A 90 -1.34 -9.50 -8.15
CA GLY A 90 -2.80 -9.63 -8.01
C GLY A 90 -3.32 -9.34 -6.59
N ASP A 91 -4.32 -10.10 -6.16
CA ASP A 91 -5.03 -9.86 -4.90
C ASP A 91 -4.16 -10.14 -3.67
N LEU A 92 -4.23 -9.24 -2.69
CA LEU A 92 -3.55 -9.40 -1.41
C LEU A 92 -4.50 -10.04 -0.41
N ILE A 93 -4.28 -11.32 -0.11
CA ILE A 93 -5.19 -12.14 0.70
C ILE A 93 -4.59 -12.35 2.10
N HIS A 94 -5.46 -12.39 3.12
CA HIS A 94 -5.09 -12.64 4.52
C HIS A 94 -4.18 -11.60 5.18
N ILE A 95 -4.24 -10.34 4.74
CA ILE A 95 -3.67 -9.22 5.50
C ILE A 95 -4.43 -9.07 6.83
N ARG A 96 -3.69 -8.90 7.94
CA ARG A 96 -4.26 -8.64 9.26
C ARG A 96 -3.46 -7.56 9.96
N ASP A 97 -4.14 -6.72 10.73
CA ASP A 97 -3.47 -5.81 11.66
C ASP A 97 -2.87 -6.63 12.82
N LEU A 98 -1.64 -6.28 13.20
CA LEU A 98 -0.89 -6.86 14.29
C LEU A 98 -0.50 -5.74 15.24
N THR A 99 -1.03 -5.80 16.46
CA THR A 99 -0.75 -4.81 17.51
C THR A 99 0.72 -4.81 17.96
N GLU A 100 1.45 -5.91 17.75
CA GLU A 100 2.86 -6.07 18.09
C GLU A 100 3.59 -6.90 17.02
N ASN A 101 4.87 -6.61 16.76
CA ASN A 101 5.74 -7.32 15.80
C ASN A 101 5.23 -7.39 14.35
N GLY A 102 4.33 -6.48 13.97
CA GLY A 102 3.85 -6.40 12.59
C GLY A 102 4.92 -5.91 11.62
N GLN A 103 4.79 -6.32 10.37
CA GLN A 103 5.74 -6.05 9.30
C GLN A 103 5.31 -4.82 8.49
N GLU A 104 6.23 -4.27 7.70
CA GLU A 104 5.93 -3.19 6.75
C GLU A 104 5.66 -3.78 5.37
N LEU A 105 4.53 -3.37 4.77
CA LEU A 105 4.15 -3.69 3.39
C LEU A 105 3.89 -2.40 2.62
N SER A 106 4.51 -2.27 1.45
CA SER A 106 4.30 -1.16 0.52
C SER A 106 3.32 -1.59 -0.56
N ILE A 107 2.09 -1.07 -0.53
CA ILE A 107 1.04 -1.42 -1.51
C ILE A 107 1.01 -0.38 -2.62
N ARG A 108 0.95 -0.85 -3.88
CA ARG A 108 0.89 -0.01 -5.07
C ARG A 108 -0.47 0.68 -5.19
N LEU A 109 -0.45 2.00 -5.33
CA LEU A 109 -1.63 2.86 -5.51
C LEU A 109 -1.38 3.88 -6.64
N ALA A 110 -2.46 4.42 -7.19
CA ALA A 110 -2.39 5.52 -8.14
C ALA A 110 -1.78 6.78 -7.47
N ALA A 111 -1.04 7.60 -8.23
CA ALA A 111 -0.41 8.84 -7.75
C ALA A 111 -1.37 9.73 -6.95
N SER A 112 -2.62 9.84 -7.42
CA SER A 112 -3.66 10.68 -6.81
C SER A 112 -4.05 10.24 -5.40
N GLU A 113 -3.79 8.99 -5.02
CA GLU A 113 -4.05 8.46 -3.67
C GLU A 113 -2.88 8.68 -2.71
N LEU A 114 -1.71 9.05 -3.23
CA LEU A 114 -0.46 9.22 -2.47
C LEU A 114 -0.25 10.66 -2.00
N GLY A 115 -1.03 11.60 -2.53
CA GLY A 115 -1.04 12.98 -2.08
C GLY A 115 -2.15 13.21 -1.07
N GLU A 116 -1.82 13.19 0.23
CA GLU A 116 -2.46 13.98 1.29
C GLU A 116 -1.80 13.64 2.64
N ASP A 117 -0.62 14.21 2.85
CA ASP A 117 -0.10 14.55 4.18
C ASP A 117 0.52 15.96 4.21
N ASN A 118 0.90 16.55 3.06
CA ASN A 118 1.38 17.94 2.96
C ASN A 118 0.32 18.96 2.48
N LEU A 119 -0.74 18.52 1.80
CA LEU A 119 -1.82 19.41 1.36
C LEU A 119 -2.76 19.79 2.51
N SER A 120 -2.91 18.96 3.54
CA SER A 120 -3.66 19.32 4.75
C SER A 120 -2.95 20.41 5.55
N VAL A 121 -1.61 20.34 5.66
CA VAL A 121 -0.79 21.36 6.35
C VAL A 121 -0.72 22.65 5.54
N LEU A 122 -0.47 22.59 4.22
CA LEU A 122 -0.45 23.78 3.37
C LEU A 122 -1.85 24.40 3.19
N ALA A 123 -2.92 23.60 3.11
CA ALA A 123 -4.29 24.11 3.08
C ALA A 123 -4.68 24.73 4.44
N ALA A 124 -4.24 24.16 5.57
CA ALA A 124 -4.43 24.77 6.89
C ALA A 124 -3.64 26.08 7.02
N ILE A 125 -2.38 26.13 6.58
CA ILE A 125 -1.54 27.34 6.59
C ILE A 125 -2.14 28.41 5.67
N SER A 126 -2.61 28.05 4.47
CA SER A 126 -3.26 29.00 3.56
C SER A 126 -4.58 29.54 4.15
N LYS A 127 -5.42 28.68 4.76
CA LYS A 127 -6.65 29.11 5.46
C LYS A 127 -6.35 30.00 6.67
N LEU A 128 -5.26 29.76 7.39
CA LEU A 128 -4.82 30.60 8.49
C LEU A 128 -4.32 31.96 8.01
N GLN A 129 -3.58 32.04 6.89
CA GLN A 129 -3.13 33.31 6.30
C GLN A 129 -4.28 34.19 5.82
N PHE A 130 -5.34 33.61 5.22
CA PHE A 130 -6.53 34.35 4.79
C PHE A 130 -7.49 34.75 5.91
N SER A 131 -7.26 34.27 7.14
CA SER A 131 -8.08 34.67 8.31
C SER A 131 -7.46 35.83 9.11
N TRP A 132 -6.28 36.31 8.69
CA TRP A 132 -5.56 37.45 9.28
C TRP A 132 -5.25 38.55 8.24
N LEU A 133 -6.02 38.60 7.16
CA LEU A 133 -6.12 39.73 6.22
C LEU A 133 -7.58 40.11 6.02
#